data_AF-A0A975VXY6-F1
#
_entry.id   AF-A0A975VXY6-F1
#
_cell.length_a   1.000
_cell.length_b   1.000
_cell.length_c   1.000
_cell.angle_alpha   90.00
_cell.angle_beta   90.00
_cell.angle_gamma   90.00
#
_symmetry.space_group_name_H-M   'P 1'
#
loop_
_entity.id
_entity.type
_entity.pdbx_description
1 polymer ?
#
loop_
_entity_poly.entity_id
_entity_poly.type
_entity_poly.pdbx_seq_one_letter_code
_entity_poly.pdbx_strand_id
1 'polypeptide(L)'
;MPQNAGLPIGTANFDLKARTAYAEYYHAHNAWYERGWKKGFPAVVLSEELLRTQDLMRSEWSDFCKLTGMFEMIGAHCLITHERVGTIGIHRPRGARPFNESDRRLMMGLLPHLQRLFQLQERLGMAAARTHLAMGLWSSLSIGLALVGADSRLLFASSVAENVLRQEHYLAVREGRLCAAQVRNGPSLERLIMTAVRTSGGWWVVLEVRSNSKAVMALWCF
;
A
#
# COMPACT_ATOMS: atom_id res chain seq x y z
N MET A 1 -1.07 -18.24 10.65
CA MET A 1 -0.10 -17.12 10.80
C MET A 1 -0.71 -15.90 10.12
N PRO A 2 -0.73 -14.71 10.75
CA PRO A 2 -1.21 -13.50 10.10
C PRO A 2 -0.41 -13.22 8.83
N GLN A 3 -1.04 -12.61 7.82
CA GLN A 3 -0.35 -12.18 6.60
C GLN A 3 0.70 -11.13 6.98
N ASN A 4 1.96 -11.37 6.60
CA ASN A 4 3.00 -10.34 6.67
C ASN A 4 2.49 -9.12 5.90
N ALA A 5 2.51 -7.96 6.55
CA ALA A 5 2.08 -6.72 5.94
C ALA A 5 3.04 -6.34 4.82
N GLY A 6 2.74 -6.77 3.59
CA GLY A 6 2.96 -6.04 2.34
C GLY A 6 4.35 -5.51 2.00
N LEU A 7 5.41 -5.80 2.75
CA LEU A 7 6.77 -5.51 2.31
C LEU A 7 7.26 -6.75 1.56
N PRO A 8 7.64 -6.64 0.28
CA PRO A 8 8.22 -7.74 -0.44
C PRO A 8 9.47 -8.18 0.33
N ILE A 9 9.39 -9.35 0.98
CA ILE A 9 10.54 -10.00 1.56
C ILE A 9 11.44 -10.38 0.39
N GLY A 10 12.60 -9.73 0.36
CA GLY A 10 13.47 -9.65 -0.79
C GLY A 10 13.88 -8.21 -0.98
N THR A 11 14.70 -7.69 -0.06
CA THR A 11 15.50 -6.50 -0.37
C THR A 11 16.14 -6.72 -1.75
N ALA A 12 16.32 -5.66 -2.54
CA ALA A 12 16.98 -5.75 -3.86
C ALA A 12 18.39 -6.39 -3.80
N ASN A 13 18.89 -6.64 -2.59
CA ASN A 13 20.14 -7.30 -2.26
C ASN A 13 20.14 -8.82 -2.55
N PHE A 14 18.97 -9.44 -2.79
CA PHE A 14 18.89 -10.83 -3.26
C PHE A 14 18.59 -10.88 -4.76
N ASP A 15 19.29 -11.79 -5.45
CA ASP A 15 19.03 -12.05 -6.87
C ASP A 15 17.62 -12.63 -7.08
N LEU A 16 17.18 -12.64 -8.34
CA LEU A 16 15.85 -13.14 -8.69
C LEU A 16 15.67 -14.61 -8.26
N LYS A 17 16.72 -15.43 -8.40
CA LYS A 17 16.69 -16.85 -8.04
C LYS A 17 16.38 -17.06 -6.56
N ALA A 18 17.09 -16.37 -5.67
CA ALA A 18 16.88 -16.45 -4.23
C ALA A 18 15.49 -15.93 -3.84
N ARG A 19 15.03 -14.83 -4.45
CA ARG A 19 13.70 -14.27 -4.19
C ARG A 19 12.58 -15.21 -4.60
N THR A 20 12.68 -15.83 -5.78
CA THR A 20 11.72 -16.83 -6.25
C THR A 20 11.71 -18.07 -5.37
N ALA A 21 12.88 -18.64 -5.07
CA ALA A 21 12.99 -19.81 -4.20
C ALA A 21 12.41 -19.57 -2.80
N TYR A 22 12.59 -18.36 -2.25
CA TYR A 22 11.98 -17.98 -0.99
C TYR A 22 10.45 -17.92 -1.09
N ALA A 23 9.93 -17.19 -2.07
CA ALA A 23 8.49 -17.00 -2.25
C ALA A 23 7.75 -18.32 -2.50
N GLU A 24 8.34 -19.24 -3.28
CA GLU A 24 7.69 -20.50 -3.64
C GLU A 24 7.80 -21.58 -2.56
N TYR A 25 8.90 -21.60 -1.78
CA TYR A 25 9.18 -22.74 -0.90
C TYR A 25 9.71 -22.34 0.49
N TYR A 26 10.82 -21.60 0.55
CA TYR A 26 11.53 -21.42 1.83
C TYR A 26 10.82 -20.50 2.83
N HIS A 27 9.89 -19.66 2.41
CA HIS A 27 9.12 -18.81 3.35
C HIS A 27 8.33 -19.63 4.37
N ALA A 28 7.78 -20.78 3.96
CA ALA A 28 7.01 -21.68 4.82
C ALA A 28 7.91 -22.49 5.77
N HIS A 29 9.19 -22.63 5.42
CA HIS A 29 10.20 -23.43 6.14
C HIS A 29 11.24 -22.55 6.85
N ASN A 30 10.96 -21.25 7.01
CA ASN A 30 11.85 -20.31 7.66
C ASN A 30 11.91 -20.56 9.18
N ALA A 31 12.90 -21.37 9.58
CA ALA A 31 13.08 -21.80 10.97
C ALA A 31 13.35 -20.64 11.94
N TRP A 32 13.98 -19.56 11.46
CA TRP A 32 14.16 -18.33 12.26
C TRP A 32 12.83 -17.61 12.46
N TYR A 33 12.03 -17.44 11.41
CA TYR A 33 10.73 -16.79 11.51
C TYR A 33 9.79 -17.54 12.48
N GLU A 34 9.68 -18.86 12.32
CA GLU A 34 8.82 -19.72 13.16
C GLU A 34 9.15 -19.61 14.65
N ARG A 35 10.44 -19.53 15.00
CA ARG A 35 10.91 -19.45 16.39
C ARG A 35 10.90 -18.02 16.92
N GLY A 36 11.23 -17.04 16.07
CA GLY A 36 11.17 -15.62 16.39
C GLY A 36 9.74 -15.20 16.76
N TRP A 37 8.76 -15.70 16.01
CA TRP A 37 7.33 -15.44 16.28
C TRP A 37 6.90 -15.79 17.71
N LYS A 38 7.48 -16.84 18.29
CA LYS A 38 7.15 -17.32 19.65
C LYS A 38 7.72 -16.42 20.77
N LYS A 39 8.55 -15.42 20.44
CA LYS A 39 9.16 -14.50 21.42
C LYS A 39 8.25 -13.32 21.82
N GLY A 40 7.06 -13.20 21.22
CA GLY A 40 6.13 -12.10 21.50
C GLY A 40 6.48 -10.79 20.79
N PHE A 41 5.69 -9.74 21.03
CA PHE A 41 5.83 -8.45 20.33
C PHE A 41 5.86 -7.27 21.32
N PRO A 42 6.74 -6.27 21.11
CA PRO A 42 7.87 -6.28 20.17
C PRO A 42 9.00 -7.18 20.67
N ALA A 43 9.84 -7.69 19.75
CA ALA A 43 11.07 -8.36 20.15
C ALA A 43 12.22 -8.10 19.17
N VAL A 44 13.45 -8.18 19.69
CA VAL A 44 14.69 -8.25 18.93
C VAL A 44 15.39 -9.54 19.31
N VAL A 45 15.78 -10.34 18.31
CA VAL A 45 16.26 -11.71 18.46
C VAL A 45 17.55 -11.91 17.68
N LEU A 46 18.45 -12.73 18.21
CA LEU A 46 19.68 -13.13 17.53
C LEU A 46 19.54 -14.54 16.94
N SER A 47 20.24 -14.83 15.84
CA SER A 47 20.24 -16.15 15.18
C SER A 47 20.45 -17.30 16.16
N GLU A 48 21.48 -17.20 17.01
CA GLU A 48 21.84 -18.22 18.02
C GLU A 48 20.79 -18.43 19.12
N GLU A 49 19.91 -17.45 19.37
CA GLU A 49 18.80 -17.57 20.34
C GLU A 49 17.59 -18.30 19.75
N LEU A 50 17.50 -18.30 18.42
CA LEU A 50 16.43 -18.95 17.68
C LEU A 50 16.86 -20.38 17.33
N LEU A 51 18.01 -20.52 16.69
CA LEU A 51 18.49 -21.81 16.22
C LEU A 51 20.01 -21.81 16.27
N ARG A 52 20.58 -22.64 17.16
CA ARG A 52 22.03 -22.79 17.28
C ARG A 52 22.62 -23.20 15.95
N THR A 53 23.83 -22.73 15.63
CA THR A 53 24.48 -23.02 14.34
C THR A 53 24.48 -24.51 13.97
N GLN A 54 24.70 -25.41 14.94
CA GLN A 54 24.71 -26.86 14.70
C GLN A 54 23.35 -27.40 14.23
N ASP A 55 22.26 -26.89 14.82
CA ASP A 55 20.89 -27.27 14.47
C ASP A 55 20.44 -26.59 13.18
N LEU A 56 20.89 -25.35 12.94
CA LEU A 56 20.69 -24.65 11.67
C LEU A 56 21.21 -25.51 10.53
N MET A 57 22.46 -25.97 10.61
CA MET A 57 23.09 -26.77 9.55
C MET A 57 22.41 -28.12 9.27
N ARG A 58 21.55 -28.60 10.18
CA ARG A 58 20.74 -29.83 10.01
C ARG A 58 19.31 -29.54 9.52
N SER A 59 18.91 -28.29 9.44
CA SER A 59 17.58 -27.88 9.00
C SER A 59 17.53 -27.63 7.48
N GLU A 60 16.34 -27.77 6.90
CA GLU A 60 16.06 -27.39 5.51
C GLU A 60 16.34 -25.90 5.25
N TRP A 61 16.18 -25.06 6.27
CA TRP A 61 16.52 -23.64 6.20
C TRP A 61 18.01 -23.41 5.89
N SER A 62 18.90 -24.35 6.22
CA SER A 62 20.33 -24.24 5.89
C SER A 62 20.60 -24.15 4.40
N ASP A 63 19.77 -24.77 3.55
CA ASP A 63 19.98 -24.73 2.11
C ASP A 63 19.70 -23.35 1.54
N PHE A 64 18.70 -22.65 2.08
CA PHE A 64 18.47 -21.25 1.76
C PHE A 64 19.58 -20.34 2.29
N CYS A 65 20.06 -20.59 3.52
CA CYS A 65 21.22 -19.88 4.08
C CYS A 65 22.48 -20.06 3.21
N LYS A 66 22.75 -21.26 2.69
CA LYS A 66 23.86 -21.54 1.77
C LYS A 66 23.68 -20.81 0.44
N LEU A 67 22.47 -20.84 -0.13
CA LEU A 67 22.15 -20.17 -1.39
C LEU A 67 22.38 -18.66 -1.31
N THR A 68 22.05 -18.05 -0.18
CA THR A 68 22.04 -16.59 0.01
C THR A 68 23.24 -16.04 0.77
N GLY A 69 24.07 -16.93 1.35
CA GLY A 69 25.16 -16.54 2.24
C GLY A 69 24.70 -15.98 3.58
N MET A 70 23.44 -16.15 4.00
CA MET A 70 22.93 -15.61 5.26
C MET A 70 23.14 -16.60 6.42
N PHE A 71 24.16 -16.40 7.25
CA PHE A 71 24.47 -17.33 8.36
C PHE A 71 24.31 -16.71 9.74
N GLU A 72 24.60 -15.42 9.89
CA GLU A 72 24.33 -14.67 11.11
C GLU A 72 23.15 -13.74 10.88
N MET A 73 22.30 -13.57 11.89
CA MET A 73 21.10 -12.74 11.74
C MET A 73 20.74 -12.02 13.05
N ILE A 74 20.38 -10.73 12.93
CA ILE A 74 19.60 -10.03 13.95
C ILE A 74 18.23 -9.71 13.38
N GLY A 75 17.20 -10.14 14.10
CA GLY A 75 15.81 -10.04 13.70
C GLY A 75 15.08 -9.09 14.64
N ALA A 76 14.13 -8.34 14.11
CA ALA A 76 13.22 -7.56 14.92
C ALA A 76 11.80 -7.68 14.37
N HIS A 77 10.82 -7.75 15.27
CA HIS A 77 9.43 -7.76 14.89
C HIS A 77 8.57 -6.94 15.85
N CYS A 78 7.59 -6.26 15.28
CA CYS A 78 6.69 -5.35 15.98
C CYS A 78 5.27 -5.42 15.39
N LEU A 79 4.26 -5.13 16.22
CA LEU A 79 2.89 -4.99 15.75
C LEU A 79 2.71 -3.69 14.95
N ILE A 80 2.23 -3.80 13.73
CA ILE A 80 1.80 -2.65 12.92
C ILE A 80 0.34 -2.35 13.28
N THR A 81 -0.51 -3.38 13.28
CA THR A 81 -1.89 -3.36 13.77
C THR A 81 -2.15 -4.63 14.59
N HIS A 82 -3.37 -4.82 15.09
CA HIS A 82 -3.74 -6.09 15.76
C HIS A 82 -3.64 -7.33 14.84
N GLU A 83 -3.69 -7.14 13.53
CA GLU A 83 -3.68 -8.24 12.54
C GLU A 83 -2.41 -8.27 11.68
N ARG A 84 -1.53 -7.27 11.82
CA ARG A 84 -0.35 -7.09 10.96
C ARG A 84 0.92 -6.93 11.78
N VAL A 85 1.95 -7.64 11.34
CA VAL A 85 3.29 -7.61 11.95
C VAL A 85 4.29 -7.09 10.93
N GLY A 86 5.19 -6.22 11.39
CA GLY A 86 6.38 -5.78 10.66
C GLY A 86 7.57 -6.60 11.13
N THR A 87 8.37 -7.09 10.18
CA THR A 87 9.56 -7.91 10.45
C THR A 87 10.76 -7.35 9.71
N ILE A 88 11.91 -7.38 10.37
CA ILE A 88 13.19 -6.90 9.86
C ILE A 88 14.23 -7.97 10.16
N GLY A 89 15.02 -8.34 9.15
CA GLY A 89 16.16 -9.24 9.31
C GLY A 89 17.40 -8.63 8.68
N ILE A 90 18.46 -8.48 9.46
CA ILE A 90 19.79 -8.07 8.96
C ILE A 90 20.70 -9.28 9.07
N HIS A 91 21.39 -9.60 7.98
CA HIS A 91 22.18 -10.81 7.85
C HIS A 91 23.67 -10.49 7.65
N ARG A 92 24.54 -11.38 8.14
CA ARG A 92 25.98 -11.38 7.81
C ARG A 92 26.40 -12.74 7.25
N PRO A 93 27.47 -12.78 6.43
CA PRO A 93 27.99 -14.02 5.89
C PRO A 93 28.61 -14.92 6.94
N ARG A 94 28.80 -16.19 6.57
CA ARG A 94 29.49 -17.16 7.41
C ARG A 94 30.90 -16.67 7.76
N GLY A 95 31.28 -16.80 9.03
CA GLY A 95 32.59 -16.36 9.52
C GLY A 95 32.68 -14.87 9.86
N ALA A 96 31.62 -14.08 9.58
CA ALA A 96 31.52 -12.73 10.14
C ALA A 96 31.29 -12.78 11.65
N ARG A 97 31.62 -11.69 12.34
CA ARG A 97 31.36 -11.55 13.78
C ARG A 97 29.85 -11.70 14.06
N PRO A 98 29.43 -12.58 14.99
CA PRO A 98 28.03 -12.69 15.38
C PRO A 98 27.48 -11.36 15.88
N PHE A 99 26.17 -11.16 15.72
CA PHE A 99 25.50 -10.05 16.38
C PHE A 99 25.54 -10.24 17.89
N ASN A 100 25.74 -9.15 18.62
CA ASN A 100 25.86 -9.17 20.07
C ASN A 100 24.86 -8.22 20.75
N GLU A 101 24.95 -8.13 22.07
CA GLU A 101 24.03 -7.32 22.86
C GLU A 101 24.12 -5.81 22.55
N SER A 102 25.26 -5.33 22.05
CA SER A 102 25.36 -3.94 21.60
C SER A 102 24.59 -3.72 20.29
N ASP A 103 24.67 -4.68 19.36
CA ASP A 103 23.86 -4.66 18.13
C ASP A 103 22.35 -4.73 18.48
N ARG A 104 21.98 -5.54 19.49
CA ARG A 104 20.59 -5.61 19.98
C ARG A 104 20.10 -4.27 20.49
N ARG A 105 20.87 -3.60 21.35
CA ARG A 105 20.50 -2.28 21.90
C ARG A 105 20.29 -1.25 20.80
N LEU A 106 21.13 -1.26 19.76
CA LEU A 106 20.96 -0.39 18.59
C LEU A 106 19.64 -0.70 17.86
N MET A 107 19.35 -1.97 17.59
CA MET A 107 18.11 -2.38 16.94
C MET A 107 16.87 -2.04 17.79
N MET A 108 16.95 -2.21 19.11
CA MET A 108 15.88 -1.81 20.03
C MET A 108 15.63 -0.30 20.02
N GLY A 109 16.67 0.52 19.87
CA GLY A 109 16.52 1.96 19.70
C GLY A 109 15.86 2.34 18.36
N LEU A 110 16.15 1.58 17.29
CA LEU A 110 15.57 1.81 15.96
C LEU A 110 14.14 1.31 15.80
N LEU A 111 13.78 0.22 16.47
CA LEU A 111 12.52 -0.49 16.27
C LEU A 111 11.27 0.39 16.43
N PRO A 112 11.16 1.31 17.42
CA PRO A 112 10.01 2.21 17.53
C PRO A 112 9.83 3.13 16.32
N HIS A 113 10.92 3.57 15.70
CA HIS A 113 10.88 4.43 14.52
C HIS A 113 10.45 3.64 13.28
N LEU A 114 10.95 2.42 13.12
CA LEU A 114 10.58 1.52 12.02
C LEU A 114 9.12 1.07 12.15
N GLN A 115 8.65 0.78 13.36
CA GLN A 115 7.25 0.49 13.64
C GLN A 115 6.35 1.66 13.21
N ARG A 116 6.73 2.90 13.54
CA ARG A 116 5.98 4.10 13.11
C ARG A 116 5.94 4.25 11.59
N LEU A 117 7.05 3.98 10.90
CA LEU A 117 7.10 4.00 9.43
C LEU A 117 6.14 2.97 8.83
N PHE A 118 6.15 1.72 9.32
CA PHE A 118 5.24 0.68 8.87
C PHE A 118 3.77 1.03 9.13
N GLN A 119 3.46 1.59 10.29
CA GLN A 119 2.11 2.05 10.62
C GLN A 119 1.64 3.18 9.68
N LEU A 120 2.53 4.10 9.32
CA LEU A 120 2.22 5.16 8.37
C LEU A 120 1.98 4.60 6.96
N GLN A 121 2.85 3.69 6.49
CA GLN A 121 2.68 3.03 5.20
C GLN A 121 1.37 2.25 5.13
N GLU A 122 1.00 1.54 6.19
CA GLU A 122 -0.28 0.83 6.28
C GLU A 122 -1.47 1.78 6.16
N ARG A 123 -1.45 2.90 6.91
CA ARG A 123 -2.52 3.91 6.85
C ARG A 123 -2.66 4.54 5.46
N LEU A 124 -1.53 4.85 4.82
CA LEU A 124 -1.52 5.40 3.47
C LEU A 124 -2.02 4.38 2.43
N GLY A 125 -1.60 3.12 2.53
CA GLY A 125 -2.07 2.04 1.68
C GLY A 125 -3.57 1.77 1.84
N MET A 126 -4.07 1.73 3.08
CA MET A 126 -5.51 1.61 3.36
C MET A 126 -6.31 2.80 2.84
N ALA A 127 -5.79 4.02 2.96
CA ALA A 127 -6.44 5.20 2.41
C ALA A 127 -6.54 5.12 0.88
N ALA A 128 -5.44 4.76 0.19
CA ALA A 128 -5.44 4.56 -1.25
C ALA A 128 -6.39 3.43 -1.69
N ALA A 129 -6.41 2.30 -0.98
CA ALA A 129 -7.30 1.18 -1.25
C ALA A 129 -8.78 1.54 -1.02
N ARG A 130 -9.10 2.32 0.01
CA ARG A 130 -10.47 2.83 0.25
C ARG A 130 -10.91 3.78 -0.85
N THR A 131 -10.03 4.67 -1.31
CA THR A 131 -10.30 5.53 -2.46
C THR A 131 -10.60 4.68 -3.70
N HIS A 132 -9.79 3.66 -3.97
CA HIS A 132 -9.96 2.76 -5.11
C HIS A 132 -11.21 1.86 -5.00
N LEU A 133 -11.53 1.35 -3.81
CA LEU A 133 -12.73 0.54 -3.56
C LEU A 133 -14.00 1.38 -3.60
N ALA A 134 -13.98 2.60 -3.05
CA ALA A 134 -15.06 3.56 -3.22
C ALA A 134 -15.30 3.80 -4.71
N MET A 135 -14.24 4.09 -5.48
CA MET A 135 -14.33 4.25 -6.94
C MET A 135 -14.88 2.99 -7.65
N GLY A 136 -14.48 1.79 -7.22
CA GLY A 136 -14.95 0.51 -7.79
C GLY A 136 -16.41 0.18 -7.47
N LEU A 137 -16.88 0.48 -6.26
CA LEU A 137 -18.27 0.22 -5.84
C LEU A 137 -19.28 1.08 -6.60
N TRP A 138 -18.89 2.27 -7.06
CA TRP A 138 -19.74 3.13 -7.88
C TRP A 138 -19.88 2.62 -9.32
N SER A 139 -18.98 1.75 -9.80
CA SER A 139 -19.06 1.20 -11.17
C SER A 139 -20.21 0.20 -11.37
N SER A 140 -20.81 -0.30 -10.29
CA SER A 140 -22.02 -1.15 -10.35
C SER A 140 -23.33 -0.36 -10.29
N LEU A 141 -23.27 0.93 -9.94
CA LEU A 141 -24.39 1.85 -10.02
C LEU A 141 -24.31 2.54 -11.39
N SER A 142 -25.42 2.66 -12.13
CA SER A 142 -25.48 3.34 -13.44
C SER A 142 -25.31 4.88 -13.33
N ILE A 143 -24.36 5.34 -12.53
CA ILE A 143 -24.11 6.72 -12.14
C ILE A 143 -22.69 7.08 -12.59
N GLY A 144 -22.54 8.21 -13.29
CA GLY A 144 -21.23 8.75 -13.64
C GLY A 144 -20.66 9.51 -12.45
N LEU A 145 -19.40 9.27 -12.08
CA LEU A 145 -18.70 10.06 -11.07
C LEU A 145 -17.51 10.76 -11.70
N ALA A 146 -17.33 12.05 -11.41
CA ALA A 146 -16.13 12.77 -11.80
C ALA A 146 -15.59 13.61 -10.64
N LEU A 147 -14.30 13.49 -10.39
CA LEU A 147 -13.57 14.31 -9.43
C LEU A 147 -12.93 15.48 -10.17
N VAL A 148 -13.21 16.70 -9.72
CA VAL A 148 -12.75 17.92 -10.39
C VAL A 148 -12.06 18.82 -9.38
N GLY A 149 -10.83 19.24 -9.68
CA GLY A 149 -10.10 20.20 -8.86
C GLY A 149 -10.74 21.60 -8.92
N ALA A 150 -10.39 22.46 -7.96
CA ALA A 150 -10.90 23.83 -7.90
C ALA A 150 -10.58 24.67 -9.16
N ASP A 151 -9.55 24.28 -9.91
CA ASP A 151 -9.17 24.86 -11.19
C ASP A 151 -9.91 24.24 -12.40
N SER A 152 -10.99 23.49 -12.16
CA SER A 152 -11.73 22.71 -13.16
C SER A 152 -10.94 21.55 -13.78
N ARG A 153 -9.77 21.18 -13.25
CA ARG A 153 -9.00 20.04 -13.75
C ARG A 153 -9.71 18.72 -13.43
N LEU A 154 -9.92 17.86 -14.43
CA LEU A 154 -10.46 16.53 -14.19
C LEU A 154 -9.38 15.66 -13.55
N LEU A 155 -9.62 15.23 -12.31
CA LEU A 155 -8.70 14.40 -11.54
C LEU A 155 -9.03 12.91 -11.67
N PHE A 156 -10.31 12.58 -11.85
CA PHE A 156 -10.79 11.21 -12.03
C PHE A 156 -12.18 11.21 -12.71
N ALA A 157 -12.47 10.18 -13.50
CA ALA A 157 -13.81 9.86 -13.99
C ALA A 157 -14.06 8.34 -13.90
N SER A 158 -15.25 7.93 -13.49
CA SER A 158 -15.66 6.53 -13.59
C SER A 158 -15.92 6.15 -15.06
N SER A 159 -15.92 4.86 -15.39
CA SER A 159 -16.19 4.39 -16.76
C SER A 159 -17.51 4.89 -17.35
N VAL A 160 -18.56 5.04 -16.51
CA VAL A 160 -19.83 5.64 -16.91
C VAL A 160 -19.66 7.14 -17.20
N ALA A 161 -18.92 7.88 -16.36
CA ALA A 161 -18.64 9.29 -16.60
C ALA A 161 -17.75 9.51 -17.83
N GLU A 162 -16.75 8.67 -18.06
CA GLU A 162 -15.92 8.69 -19.26
C GLU A 162 -16.75 8.52 -20.53
N ASN A 163 -17.71 7.58 -20.53
CA ASN A 163 -18.61 7.39 -21.66
C ASN A 163 -19.51 8.61 -21.91
N VAL A 164 -20.01 9.26 -20.84
CA VAL A 164 -20.82 10.49 -20.96
C VAL A 164 -19.96 11.65 -21.48
N LEU A 165 -18.75 11.81 -20.96
CA LEU A 165 -17.81 12.88 -21.38
C LEU A 165 -17.37 12.70 -22.83
N ARG A 166 -17.22 11.46 -23.32
CA ARG A 166 -16.87 11.15 -24.72
C ARG A 166 -17.97 11.52 -25.71
N GLN A 167 -19.24 11.53 -25.28
CA GLN A 167 -20.35 11.94 -26.14
C GLN A 167 -20.34 13.46 -26.37
N GLU A 168 -19.75 14.24 -25.47
CA GLU A 168 -19.65 15.70 -25.57
C GLU A 168 -20.99 16.42 -25.79
N HIS A 169 -22.11 15.82 -25.37
CA HIS A 169 -23.43 16.43 -25.54
C HIS A 169 -23.64 17.66 -24.63
N TYR A 170 -23.09 17.60 -23.41
CA TYR A 170 -23.34 18.60 -22.36
C TYR A 170 -22.06 19.05 -21.65
N LEU A 171 -21.14 18.12 -21.41
CA LEU A 171 -19.85 18.34 -20.78
C LEU A 171 -18.76 17.74 -21.67
N ALA A 172 -17.60 18.38 -21.70
CA ALA A 172 -16.44 17.92 -22.43
C ALA A 172 -15.18 18.10 -21.57
N VAL A 173 -14.10 17.41 -21.96
CA VAL A 173 -12.78 17.63 -21.38
C VAL A 173 -11.90 18.25 -22.46
N ARG A 174 -11.37 19.44 -22.19
CA ARG A 174 -10.45 20.17 -23.07
C ARG A 174 -9.21 20.51 -22.28
N GLU A 175 -8.05 20.10 -22.80
CA GLU A 175 -6.75 20.31 -22.12
C GLU A 175 -6.72 19.80 -20.66
N GLY A 176 -7.43 18.69 -20.39
CA GLY A 176 -7.54 18.10 -19.06
C GLY A 176 -8.46 18.84 -18.08
N ARG A 177 -9.19 19.85 -18.54
CA ARG A 177 -10.19 20.58 -17.74
C ARG A 177 -11.60 20.23 -18.16
N LEU A 178 -12.50 20.10 -17.19
CA LEU A 178 -13.93 19.92 -17.43
C LEU A 178 -14.51 21.25 -17.88
N CYS A 179 -15.16 21.26 -19.04
CA CYS A 179 -15.85 22.42 -19.58
C CYS A 179 -17.26 22.05 -20.06
N ALA A 180 -18.11 23.05 -20.23
CA ALA A 180 -19.39 22.83 -20.89
C ALA A 180 -19.14 22.54 -22.38
N ALA A 181 -19.85 21.58 -22.94
CA ALA A 181 -19.74 21.27 -24.38
C ALA A 181 -20.23 22.43 -25.25
N GLN A 182 -21.18 23.21 -24.75
CA GLN A 182 -21.70 24.41 -25.39
C GLN A 182 -21.22 25.65 -24.64
N VAL A 183 -20.64 26.61 -25.36
CA VAL A 183 -20.08 27.86 -24.81
C VAL A 183 -21.07 28.60 -23.91
N ARG A 184 -22.36 28.65 -24.30
CA ARG A 184 -23.43 29.31 -23.53
C ARG A 184 -23.63 28.74 -22.10
N ASN A 185 -23.23 27.49 -21.86
CA ASN A 185 -23.39 26.81 -20.58
C ASN A 185 -22.12 26.90 -19.70
N GLY A 186 -21.01 27.45 -20.22
CA GLY A 186 -19.73 27.58 -19.51
C GLY A 186 -19.85 28.29 -18.16
N PRO A 187 -20.44 29.50 -18.10
CA PRO A 187 -20.58 30.23 -16.84
C PRO A 187 -21.39 29.48 -15.78
N SER A 188 -22.40 28.72 -16.20
CA SER A 188 -23.22 27.91 -15.29
C SER A 188 -22.40 26.77 -14.67
N LEU A 189 -21.57 26.09 -15.47
CA LEU A 189 -20.68 25.04 -14.98
C LEU A 189 -19.61 25.57 -14.03
N GLU A 190 -18.96 26.69 -14.38
CA GLU A 190 -17.97 27.33 -13.52
C GLU A 190 -18.58 27.72 -12.17
N ARG A 191 -19.79 28.27 -12.17
CA ARG A 191 -20.51 28.62 -10.94
C ARG A 191 -20.79 27.39 -10.07
N LEU A 192 -21.13 26.26 -10.67
CA LEU A 192 -21.37 25.01 -9.96
C LEU A 192 -20.09 24.46 -9.32
N ILE A 193 -18.99 24.46 -10.06
CA ILE A 193 -17.67 24.06 -9.56
C ILE A 193 -17.26 24.97 -8.40
N MET A 194 -17.35 26.29 -8.56
CA MET A 194 -17.00 27.26 -7.52
C MET A 194 -17.88 27.16 -6.28
N THR A 195 -19.16 26.82 -6.43
CA THR A 195 -20.06 26.58 -5.30
C THR A 195 -19.66 25.33 -4.53
N ALA A 196 -19.26 24.25 -5.23
CA ALA A 196 -18.74 23.04 -4.60
C ALA A 196 -17.46 23.33 -3.78
N VAL A 197 -16.51 24.06 -4.37
CA VAL A 197 -15.21 24.40 -3.74
C VAL A 197 -15.38 25.23 -2.45
N ARG A 198 -16.35 26.15 -2.42
CA ARG A 198 -16.54 27.06 -1.27
C ARG A 198 -17.21 26.42 -0.05
N THR A 199 -17.68 25.19 -0.18
CA THR A 199 -18.41 24.50 0.90
C THR A 199 -17.45 23.55 1.60
N SER A 200 -16.79 24.02 2.66
CA SER A 200 -15.67 23.35 3.37
C SER A 200 -16.04 22.09 4.19
N GLY A 201 -17.16 21.44 3.89
CA GLY A 201 -17.53 20.13 4.38
C GLY A 201 -17.99 19.31 3.19
N GLY A 202 -17.30 18.20 2.88
CA GLY A 202 -17.46 17.43 1.64
C GLY A 202 -18.89 17.03 1.28
N TRP A 203 -19.58 17.90 0.54
CA TRP A 203 -20.90 17.63 -0.04
C TRP A 203 -20.78 17.37 -1.54
N TRP A 204 -21.71 16.57 -2.04
CA TRP A 204 -21.83 16.13 -3.43
C TRP A 204 -22.62 17.15 -4.24
N VAL A 205 -22.10 17.63 -5.37
CA VAL A 205 -22.92 18.36 -6.34
C VAL A 205 -23.44 17.38 -7.37
N VAL A 206 -24.74 17.13 -7.37
CA VAL A 206 -25.40 16.25 -8.34
C VAL A 206 -25.78 17.07 -9.57
N LEU A 207 -25.14 16.77 -10.70
CA LEU A 207 -25.55 17.23 -12.03
C LEU A 207 -26.36 16.14 -12.71
N GLU A 208 -27.66 16.37 -12.89
CA GLU A 208 -28.49 15.50 -13.73
C GLU A 208 -28.25 15.84 -15.20
N VAL A 209 -27.57 14.97 -15.92
CA VAL A 209 -27.40 15.08 -17.37
C VAL A 209 -28.47 14.18 -18.00
N ARG A 210 -29.57 14.78 -18.45
CA ARG A 210 -30.65 14.05 -19.14
C ARG A 210 -30.21 13.63 -20.54
N SER A 211 -29.55 12.48 -20.62
CA SER A 211 -29.49 11.65 -21.82
C SER A 211 -30.67 10.66 -21.80
N ASN A 212 -31.10 10.16 -22.97
CA ASN A 212 -32.14 9.11 -23.11
C ASN A 212 -31.84 7.80 -22.33
N SER A 213 -30.73 7.75 -21.60
CA SER A 213 -30.42 6.78 -20.57
C SER A 213 -29.83 7.55 -19.38
N LYS A 214 -30.57 7.57 -18.25
CA LYS A 214 -30.33 8.41 -17.06
C LYS A 214 -28.85 8.51 -16.68
N ALA A 215 -28.27 9.71 -16.74
CA ALA A 215 -26.92 9.98 -16.24
C ALA A 215 -27.00 11.02 -15.12
N VAL A 216 -26.58 10.62 -13.92
CA VAL A 216 -26.41 11.50 -12.76
C VAL A 216 -24.90 11.61 -12.55
N MET A 217 -24.36 12.83 -12.56
CA MET A 217 -22.94 13.12 -12.43
C MET A 217 -22.69 13.83 -11.11
N ALA A 218 -22.02 13.16 -10.16
CA ALA A 218 -21.64 13.79 -8.91
C ALA A 218 -20.24 14.43 -9.03
N LEU A 219 -20.12 15.72 -8.70
CA LEU A 219 -18.85 16.42 -8.54
C LEU A 219 -18.44 16.43 -7.07
N TRP A 220 -17.17 16.11 -6.82
CA TRP A 220 -16.50 16.30 -5.53
C TRP A 220 -15.34 17.29 -5.74
N CYS A 221 -15.22 18.30 -4.88
CA CYS A 221 -14.10 19.23 -4.83
C CYS A 221 -13.43 19.15 -3.46
N PHE A 222 -12.10 19.17 -3.46
CA PHE A 222 -11.24 19.31 -2.27
C PHE A 222 -11.07 20.77 -1.89
#